data_AF-A0AAJ0AVU1-F1
#
_entry.id   AF-A0AAJ0AVU1-F1
#
_cell.length_a   1.000
_cell.length_b   1.000
_cell.length_c   1.000
_cell.angle_alpha   90.00
_cell.angle_beta   90.00
_cell.angle_gamma   90.00
#
_symmetry.space_group_name_H-M   'P 1'
#
loop_
_entity.id
_entity.type
_entity.pdbx_description
1 polymer ?
#
loop_
_entity_poly.entity_id
_entity_poly.type
_entity_poly.pdbx_seq_one_letter_code
_entity_poly.pdbx_strand_id
1 'polypeptide(L)'
;MNRDSKSDFKLQFQIALSEFDDIRRDETRTSACRQEFVLVDNVTKRLKSRSATCSAQYDNNLDRLQRTAYLQYELEPPQMRAQHYEKDEYLAIFYTLLDIRAPSLINLFRDNGLNKLPIELTLLKKCIKPPSKPRFHNFHERFYKTQFDWCPIRFDMGMRQVYRDAVSPLSRKEKITPYREGKGPKENNATLYAIDVPEELVGRHLQERMASAKIERQGEGRNGKGLASLLQSNS
;
A
#
# COMPACT_ATOMS: atom_id res chain seq x y z
N MET A 1 33.47 -12.95 -9.80
CA MET A 1 32.92 -11.63 -10.21
C MET A 1 33.92 -10.55 -9.83
N ASN A 2 34.21 -9.62 -10.74
CA ASN A 2 35.19 -8.56 -10.50
C ASN A 2 34.62 -7.52 -9.52
N ARG A 3 35.47 -6.81 -8.76
CA ARG A 3 35.03 -5.75 -7.83
C ARG A 3 34.17 -4.69 -8.53
N ASP A 4 34.47 -4.44 -9.80
CA ASP A 4 33.80 -3.45 -10.64
C ASP A 4 32.30 -3.76 -10.83
N SER A 5 31.94 -5.03 -11.00
CA SER A 5 30.54 -5.44 -11.21
C SER A 5 29.71 -5.31 -9.94
N LYS A 6 30.28 -5.56 -8.75
CA LYS A 6 29.56 -5.32 -7.47
C LYS A 6 29.36 -3.83 -7.21
N SER A 7 30.34 -3.02 -7.58
CA SER A 7 30.24 -1.56 -7.49
C SER A 7 29.13 -1.01 -8.38
N ASP A 8 29.02 -1.53 -9.61
CA ASP A 8 27.94 -1.16 -10.54
C ASP A 8 26.55 -1.53 -9.98
N PHE A 9 26.35 -2.77 -9.50
CA PHE A 9 25.06 -3.16 -8.93
C PHE A 9 24.67 -2.36 -7.69
N LYS A 10 25.65 -1.98 -6.86
CA LYS A 10 25.40 -1.10 -5.72
C LYS A 10 24.94 0.28 -6.17
N LEU A 11 25.57 0.86 -7.20
CA LEU A 11 25.18 2.15 -7.75
C LEU A 11 23.77 2.09 -8.38
N GLN A 12 23.51 1.08 -9.20
CA GLN A 12 22.19 0.86 -9.81
C GLN A 12 21.11 0.67 -8.75
N PHE A 13 21.40 -0.05 -7.67
CA PHE A 13 20.47 -0.21 -6.57
C PHE A 13 20.18 1.11 -5.85
N GLN A 14 21.20 1.94 -5.59
CA GLN A 14 21.02 3.24 -4.94
C GLN A 14 20.15 4.18 -5.78
N ILE A 15 20.37 4.23 -7.09
CA ILE A 15 19.55 5.01 -8.02
C ILE A 15 18.10 4.49 -8.02
N ALA A 16 17.91 3.18 -8.18
CA ALA A 16 16.58 2.58 -8.18
C ALA A 16 15.84 2.75 -6.84
N LEU A 17 16.57 2.71 -5.72
CA LEU A 17 16.01 2.93 -4.40
C LEU A 17 15.57 4.38 -4.20
N SER A 18 16.33 5.35 -4.70
CA SER A 18 15.94 6.76 -4.67
C SER A 18 14.66 7.00 -5.48
N GLU A 19 14.58 6.42 -6.68
CA GLU A 19 13.36 6.51 -7.50
C GLU A 19 12.16 5.83 -6.83
N PHE A 20 12.39 4.70 -6.15
CA PHE A 20 11.37 4.06 -5.33
C PHE A 20 10.90 4.97 -4.19
N ASP A 21 11.83 5.61 -3.47
CA ASP A 21 11.50 6.52 -2.37
C ASP A 21 10.66 7.71 -2.86
N ASP A 22 10.98 8.25 -4.05
CA ASP A 22 10.21 9.31 -4.69
C ASP A 22 8.81 8.84 -5.08
N ILE A 23 8.69 7.69 -5.75
CA ILE A 23 7.39 7.10 -6.11
C ILE A 23 6.57 6.80 -4.86
N ARG A 24 7.19 6.24 -3.81
CA ARG A 24 6.52 5.95 -2.55
C ARG A 24 5.93 7.22 -1.96
N ARG A 25 6.72 8.30 -1.89
CA ARG A 25 6.29 9.59 -1.36
C ARG A 25 5.15 10.19 -2.17
N ASP A 26 5.24 10.14 -3.50
CA ASP A 26 4.19 10.65 -4.39
C ASP A 26 2.87 9.88 -4.27
N GLU A 27 2.95 8.56 -4.03
CA GLU A 27 1.77 7.68 -3.91
C GLU A 27 1.25 7.56 -2.46
N THR A 28 1.90 8.21 -1.49
CA THR A 28 1.42 8.26 -0.11
C THR A 28 0.12 9.03 -0.01
N ARG A 29 -0.89 8.37 0.59
CA ARG A 29 -2.18 8.96 0.93
C ARG A 29 -2.28 9.10 2.44
N THR A 30 -2.99 10.12 2.90
CA THR A 30 -3.29 10.32 4.32
C THR A 30 -4.76 10.08 4.57
N SER A 31 -5.08 9.18 5.50
CA SER A 31 -6.46 8.91 5.91
C SER A 31 -7.03 10.04 6.77
N ALA A 32 -8.36 10.06 6.93
CA ALA A 32 -9.09 10.93 7.83
C ALA A 32 -8.64 10.77 9.30
N CYS A 33 -8.08 9.61 9.65
CA CYS A 33 -7.47 9.34 10.95
C CYS A 33 -6.01 9.82 11.05
N ARG A 34 -5.50 10.55 10.05
CA ARG A 34 -4.11 11.03 9.93
C ARG A 34 -3.06 9.92 9.88
N GLN A 35 -3.44 8.74 9.38
CA GLN A 35 -2.51 7.65 9.14
C GLN A 35 -2.11 7.65 7.66
N GLU A 36 -0.83 7.49 7.39
CA GLU A 36 -0.31 7.37 6.03
C GLU A 36 -0.42 5.92 5.55
N PHE A 37 -0.75 5.75 4.28
CA PHE A 37 -0.73 4.45 3.62
C PHE A 37 -0.43 4.61 2.13
N VAL A 38 -0.01 3.51 1.53
CA VAL A 38 0.33 3.42 0.11
C VAL A 38 -0.38 2.23 -0.52
N LEU A 39 -0.87 2.42 -1.75
CA LEU A 39 -1.43 1.33 -2.53
C LEU A 39 -0.32 0.62 -3.31
N VAL A 40 -0.12 -0.66 -2.98
CA VAL A 40 0.86 -1.54 -3.65
C VAL A 40 0.69 -1.50 -5.16
N ASP A 41 -0.55 -1.54 -5.66
CA ASP A 41 -0.84 -1.56 -7.09
C ASP A 41 -0.40 -0.29 -7.81
N ASN A 42 -0.56 0.89 -7.19
CA ASN A 42 -0.17 2.16 -7.79
C ASN A 42 1.35 2.29 -7.91
N VAL A 43 2.07 1.99 -6.81
CA VAL A 43 3.54 1.97 -6.81
C VAL A 43 4.06 0.97 -7.84
N THR A 44 3.46 -0.22 -7.87
CA THR A 44 3.83 -1.27 -8.83
C THR A 44 3.61 -0.80 -10.27
N LYS A 45 2.49 -0.14 -10.57
CA LYS A 45 2.20 0.41 -11.90
C LYS A 45 3.26 1.42 -12.33
N ARG A 46 3.69 2.32 -11.43
CA ARG A 46 4.76 3.28 -11.71
C ARG A 46 6.11 2.61 -11.89
N LEU A 47 6.45 1.62 -11.06
CA LEU A 47 7.71 0.88 -11.17
C LEU A 47 7.77 -0.05 -12.40
N LYS A 48 6.63 -0.46 -12.95
CA LYS A 48 6.57 -1.19 -14.24
C LYS A 48 6.85 -0.29 -15.45
N SER A 49 6.94 1.03 -15.26
CA SER A 49 7.44 1.94 -16.29
C SER A 49 8.97 2.01 -16.29
N ARG A 50 9.56 2.47 -17.40
CA ARG A 50 11.01 2.70 -17.51
C ARG A 50 11.33 4.17 -17.25
N SER A 51 12.21 4.46 -16.31
CA SER A 51 12.80 5.79 -16.15
C SER A 51 13.97 5.99 -17.13
N ALA A 52 14.35 7.25 -17.37
CA ALA A 52 15.49 7.59 -18.24
C ALA A 52 16.83 7.04 -17.71
N THR A 53 16.93 6.86 -16.40
CA THR A 53 18.07 6.30 -15.68
C THR A 53 18.09 4.76 -15.69
N CYS A 54 17.03 4.11 -16.17
CA CYS A 54 16.92 2.65 -16.22
C CYS A 54 17.65 2.08 -17.44
N SER A 55 18.81 1.47 -17.18
CA SER A 55 19.64 0.82 -18.20
C SER A 55 18.86 -0.20 -19.04
N ALA A 56 19.25 -0.35 -20.31
CA ALA A 56 18.63 -1.27 -21.26
C ALA A 56 18.67 -2.76 -20.82
N GLN A 57 19.56 -3.12 -19.89
CA GLN A 57 19.69 -4.49 -19.37
C GLN A 57 18.59 -4.95 -18.41
N TYR A 58 17.72 -4.03 -17.98
CA TYR A 58 16.57 -4.29 -17.12
C TYR A 58 15.30 -4.03 -17.90
N ASP A 59 14.23 -4.77 -17.64
CA ASP A 59 12.97 -4.60 -18.38
C ASP A 59 12.24 -3.29 -17.99
N ASN A 60 12.24 -2.98 -16.70
CA ASN A 60 11.64 -1.80 -16.10
C ASN A 60 12.27 -1.48 -14.73
N ASN A 61 11.77 -0.44 -14.06
CA ASN A 61 12.32 0.00 -12.78
C ASN A 61 12.16 -1.07 -11.68
N LEU A 62 11.05 -1.82 -11.69
CA LEU A 62 10.81 -2.92 -10.75
C LEU A 62 11.82 -4.05 -10.94
N ASP A 63 12.06 -4.51 -12.18
CA ASP A 63 13.05 -5.53 -12.49
C ASP A 63 14.45 -5.10 -12.04
N ARG A 64 14.84 -3.85 -12.36
CA ARG A 64 16.10 -3.27 -11.90
C ARG A 64 16.21 -3.30 -10.38
N LEU A 65 15.18 -2.84 -9.67
CA LEU A 65 15.17 -2.77 -8.22
C LEU A 65 15.28 -4.16 -7.57
N GLN A 66 14.53 -5.14 -8.08
CA GLN A 66 14.55 -6.52 -7.60
C GLN A 66 15.91 -7.19 -7.83
N ARG A 67 16.47 -7.09 -9.04
CA ARG A 67 17.75 -7.73 -9.39
C ARG A 67 18.91 -7.11 -8.60
N THR A 68 18.97 -5.79 -8.56
CA THR A 68 20.09 -5.07 -7.91
C THR A 68 20.01 -5.13 -6.38
N ALA A 69 18.81 -5.27 -5.79
CA ALA A 69 18.64 -5.48 -4.34
C ALA A 69 19.44 -6.69 -3.81
N TYR A 70 19.57 -7.73 -4.63
CA TYR A 70 20.32 -8.93 -4.31
C TYR A 70 21.77 -8.89 -4.79
N LEU A 71 21.98 -8.56 -6.06
CA LEU A 71 23.27 -8.66 -6.72
C LEU A 71 24.35 -7.73 -6.13
N GLN A 72 23.94 -6.67 -5.42
CA GLN A 72 24.86 -5.83 -4.66
C GLN A 72 25.54 -6.56 -3.48
N TYR A 73 25.01 -7.71 -3.03
CA TYR A 73 25.53 -8.49 -1.91
C TYR A 73 26.06 -9.86 -2.36
N GLU A 74 25.23 -10.64 -3.07
CA GLU A 74 25.49 -12.03 -3.40
C GLU A 74 25.56 -12.25 -4.93
N LEU A 75 26.39 -13.20 -5.37
CA LEU A 75 26.62 -13.51 -6.79
C LEU A 75 25.52 -14.38 -7.39
N GLU A 76 24.94 -15.23 -6.56
CA GLU A 76 23.86 -16.12 -6.92
C GLU A 76 22.62 -15.65 -6.16
N PRO A 77 21.80 -14.78 -6.77
CA PRO A 77 20.57 -14.37 -6.12
C PRO A 77 19.73 -15.63 -5.89
N PRO A 78 19.05 -15.77 -4.73
CA PRO A 78 18.03 -16.80 -4.61
C PRO A 78 17.06 -16.63 -5.78
N GLN A 79 16.67 -17.72 -6.44
CA GLN A 79 15.78 -17.68 -7.61
C GLN A 79 14.38 -17.19 -7.22
N MET A 80 14.23 -15.89 -6.97
CA MET A 80 12.96 -15.19 -6.94
C MET A 80 12.56 -14.97 -8.40
N ARG A 81 11.85 -15.95 -8.98
CA ARG A 81 11.22 -15.77 -10.29
C ARG A 81 10.24 -14.58 -10.22
N ALA A 82 10.11 -13.83 -11.32
CA ALA A 82 9.16 -12.72 -11.44
C ALA A 82 7.74 -13.10 -10.97
N GLN A 83 7.36 -14.36 -11.23
CA GLN A 83 6.08 -14.93 -10.81
C GLN A 83 5.84 -14.91 -9.31
N HIS A 84 6.87 -15.06 -8.47
CA HIS A 84 6.70 -14.96 -7.01
C HIS A 84 6.23 -13.56 -6.63
N TYR A 85 6.80 -12.52 -7.25
CA TYR A 85 6.37 -11.15 -6.97
C TYR A 85 4.97 -10.86 -7.53
N GLU A 86 4.66 -11.32 -8.74
CA GLU A 86 3.42 -10.96 -9.43
C GLU A 86 2.18 -11.74 -8.97
N LYS A 87 2.34 -12.97 -8.48
CA LYS A 87 1.20 -13.84 -8.13
C LYS A 87 1.02 -14.07 -6.63
N ASP A 88 2.10 -14.04 -5.86
CA ASP A 88 2.06 -14.52 -4.47
C ASP A 88 2.06 -13.37 -3.45
N GLU A 89 1.65 -12.15 -3.83
CA GLU A 89 1.52 -10.99 -2.93
C GLU A 89 2.83 -10.53 -2.24
N TYR A 90 3.99 -11.08 -2.62
CA TYR A 90 5.30 -10.69 -2.06
C TYR A 90 5.71 -9.24 -2.34
N LEU A 91 5.04 -8.53 -3.25
CA LEU A 91 5.36 -7.12 -3.54
C LEU A 91 5.19 -6.22 -2.31
N ALA A 92 4.13 -6.40 -1.53
CA ALA A 92 3.91 -5.60 -0.33
C ALA A 92 5.03 -5.83 0.71
N ILE A 93 5.48 -7.08 0.85
CA ILE A 93 6.60 -7.47 1.70
C ILE A 93 7.90 -6.86 1.17
N PHE A 94 8.13 -6.96 -0.13
CA PHE A 94 9.33 -6.41 -0.77
C PHE A 94 9.42 -4.89 -0.58
N TYR A 95 8.32 -4.17 -0.75
CA TYR A 95 8.26 -2.72 -0.52
C TYR A 95 8.45 -2.36 0.96
N THR A 96 7.87 -3.13 1.88
CA THR A 96 8.15 -3.00 3.32
C THR A 96 9.64 -3.18 3.61
N LEU A 97 10.29 -4.17 2.98
CA LEU A 97 11.72 -4.40 3.13
C LEU A 97 12.58 -3.28 2.53
N LEU A 98 12.15 -2.66 1.44
CA LEU A 98 12.84 -1.50 0.86
C LEU A 98 12.81 -0.30 1.80
N ASP A 99 11.67 -0.03 2.46
CA ASP A 99 11.55 1.05 3.45
C ASP A 99 12.49 0.85 4.63
N ILE A 100 12.60 -0.38 5.13
CA ILE A 100 13.52 -0.68 6.23
C ILE A 100 14.96 -0.94 5.76
N ARG A 101 15.25 -0.73 4.47
CA ARG A 101 16.58 -0.88 3.84
C ARG A 101 17.15 -2.30 3.98
N ALA A 102 16.28 -3.31 3.91
CA ALA A 102 16.61 -4.73 4.01
C ALA A 102 16.04 -5.61 2.87
N PRO A 103 15.97 -5.16 1.60
CA PRO A 103 15.30 -5.90 0.52
C PRO A 103 15.95 -7.26 0.20
N SER A 104 17.22 -7.44 0.54
CA SER A 104 17.94 -8.71 0.35
C SER A 104 17.39 -9.87 1.19
N LEU A 105 16.46 -9.62 2.12
CA LEU A 105 15.89 -10.64 3.01
C LEU A 105 14.58 -11.25 2.49
N ILE A 106 14.07 -10.84 1.32
CA ILE A 106 12.77 -11.30 0.81
C ILE A 106 12.71 -12.82 0.58
N ASN A 107 13.84 -13.48 0.33
CA ASN A 107 13.90 -14.94 0.24
C ASN A 107 13.55 -15.62 1.57
N LEU A 108 13.88 -15.03 2.71
CA LEU A 108 13.52 -15.61 4.01
C LEU A 108 11.99 -15.65 4.18
N PHE A 109 11.27 -14.67 3.65
CA PHE A 109 9.81 -14.67 3.65
C PHE A 109 9.25 -15.74 2.74
N ARG A 110 9.82 -15.87 1.53
CA ARG A 110 9.48 -16.94 0.59
C ARG A 110 9.66 -18.32 1.20
N ASP A 111 10.85 -18.59 1.73
CA ASP A 111 11.25 -19.91 2.23
C ASP A 111 10.44 -20.32 3.48
N ASN A 112 9.83 -19.36 4.17
CA ASN A 112 8.94 -19.59 5.30
C ASN A 112 7.44 -19.48 4.95
N GLY A 113 7.09 -19.32 3.67
CA GLY A 113 5.69 -19.19 3.23
C GLY A 113 4.97 -17.94 3.76
N LEU A 114 5.72 -16.90 4.16
CA LEU A 114 5.16 -15.64 4.63
C LEU A 114 4.94 -14.71 3.45
N ASN A 115 3.81 -14.85 2.76
CA ASN A 115 3.55 -14.17 1.49
C ASN A 115 2.49 -13.07 1.56
N LYS A 116 1.84 -12.89 2.71
CA LYS A 116 0.78 -11.90 2.92
C LYS A 116 1.03 -11.03 4.16
N LEU A 117 0.63 -9.77 4.07
CA LEU A 117 0.60 -8.83 5.18
C LEU A 117 -0.83 -8.70 5.74
N PRO A 118 -0.99 -8.32 7.02
CA PRO A 118 0.07 -8.17 8.02
C PRO A 118 0.57 -9.52 8.55
N ILE A 119 1.83 -9.55 8.97
CA ILE A 119 2.48 -10.67 9.65
C ILE A 119 2.61 -10.30 11.13
N GLU A 120 2.10 -11.17 12.00
CA GLU A 120 2.22 -11.02 13.45
C GLU A 120 3.68 -11.00 13.91
N LEU A 121 4.01 -10.13 14.87
CA LEU A 121 5.39 -9.95 15.35
C LEU A 121 5.99 -11.26 15.89
N THR A 122 5.19 -12.05 16.59
CA THR A 122 5.61 -13.35 17.15
C THR A 122 5.96 -14.35 16.05
N LEU A 123 5.13 -14.42 15.00
CA LEU A 123 5.37 -15.25 13.83
C LEU A 123 6.61 -14.79 13.07
N LEU A 124 6.74 -13.47 12.85
CA LEU A 124 7.91 -12.87 12.20
C LEU A 124 9.20 -13.22 12.97
N LYS A 125 9.21 -13.09 14.30
CA LYS A 125 10.35 -13.46 15.16
C LYS A 125 10.68 -14.95 15.13
N LYS A 126 9.66 -15.80 14.98
CA LYS A 126 9.83 -17.26 14.89
C LYS A 126 10.45 -17.67 13.56
N CYS A 127 9.90 -17.19 12.45
CA CYS A 127 10.23 -17.65 11.09
C CYS A 127 11.42 -16.92 10.46
N ILE A 128 11.61 -15.63 10.76
CA ILE A 128 12.64 -14.81 10.10
C ILE A 128 13.80 -14.56 11.05
N LYS A 129 14.97 -15.07 10.70
CA LYS A 129 16.24 -14.85 11.43
C LYS A 129 17.17 -14.00 10.56
N PRO A 130 17.14 -12.66 10.67
CA PRO A 130 18.03 -11.82 9.90
C PRO A 130 19.49 -12.05 10.30
N PRO A 131 20.46 -11.84 9.41
CA PRO A 131 21.88 -11.94 9.76
C PRO A 131 22.26 -11.01 10.90
N SER A 132 23.21 -11.42 11.75
CA SER A 132 23.78 -10.62 12.85
C SER A 132 24.69 -9.47 12.34
N LYS A 133 24.13 -8.58 11.53
CA LYS A 133 24.80 -7.38 11.00
C LYS A 133 24.14 -6.13 11.58
N PRO A 134 24.89 -5.06 11.92
CA PRO A 134 24.34 -3.85 12.52
C PRO A 134 23.15 -3.24 11.76
N ARG A 135 23.17 -3.30 10.42
CA ARG A 135 22.08 -2.80 9.55
C ARG A 135 20.71 -3.46 9.78
N PHE A 136 20.69 -4.65 10.38
CA PHE A 136 19.48 -5.41 10.67
C PHE A 136 19.10 -5.35 12.16
N HIS A 137 19.68 -4.43 12.93
CA HIS A 137 19.25 -4.16 14.29
C HIS A 137 17.77 -3.75 14.32
N ASN A 138 17.02 -4.29 15.29
CA ASN A 138 15.56 -4.12 15.43
C ASN A 138 14.76 -4.40 14.15
N PHE A 139 15.24 -5.34 13.32
CA PHE A 139 14.59 -5.69 12.05
C PHE A 139 13.12 -6.05 12.24
N HIS A 140 12.80 -6.91 13.22
CA HIS A 140 11.45 -7.41 13.45
C HIS A 140 10.49 -6.28 13.81
N GLU A 141 10.89 -5.40 14.72
CA GLU A 141 10.09 -4.26 15.18
C GLU A 141 9.90 -3.24 14.06
N ARG A 142 10.95 -2.95 13.28
CA ARG A 142 10.89 -2.03 12.14
C ARG A 142 9.97 -2.57 11.06
N PHE A 143 10.15 -3.83 10.66
CA PHE A 143 9.27 -4.46 9.67
C PHE A 143 7.82 -4.48 10.15
N TYR A 144 7.60 -4.93 11.38
CA TYR A 144 6.25 -5.06 11.95
C TYR A 144 5.50 -3.74 12.00
N LYS A 145 6.19 -2.63 12.29
CA LYS A 145 5.57 -1.30 12.29
C LYS A 145 5.32 -0.80 10.86
N THR A 146 6.31 -0.92 9.98
CA THR A 146 6.25 -0.38 8.61
C THR A 146 5.26 -1.11 7.71
N GLN A 147 4.99 -2.40 7.95
CA GLN A 147 4.09 -3.18 7.08
C GLN A 147 2.69 -2.57 6.96
N PHE A 148 2.20 -1.90 8.02
CA PHE A 148 0.84 -1.34 8.07
C PHE A 148 0.62 -0.21 7.08
N ASP A 149 1.68 0.50 6.68
CA ASP A 149 1.62 1.51 5.61
C ASP A 149 1.30 0.86 4.25
N TRP A 150 1.67 -0.41 4.07
CA TRP A 150 1.50 -1.18 2.84
C TRP A 150 0.31 -2.15 2.87
N CYS A 151 -0.34 -2.31 4.01
CA CYS A 151 -1.53 -3.16 4.16
C CYS A 151 -2.71 -2.40 4.81
N PRO A 152 -3.20 -1.32 4.18
CA PRO A 152 -4.42 -0.67 4.65
C PRO A 152 -5.60 -1.65 4.60
N ILE A 153 -6.61 -1.39 5.44
CA ILE A 153 -7.81 -2.21 5.53
C ILE A 153 -8.52 -2.25 4.17
N ARG A 154 -8.79 -3.46 3.65
CA ARG A 154 -9.66 -3.65 2.48
C ARG A 154 -11.08 -3.91 2.96
N PHE A 155 -12.05 -3.30 2.27
CA PHE A 155 -13.47 -3.41 2.60
C PHE A 155 -14.11 -4.48 1.74
N ASP A 156 -14.47 -5.60 2.38
CA ASP A 156 -15.19 -6.70 1.75
C ASP A 156 -16.60 -6.84 2.31
N MET A 157 -17.50 -7.46 1.53
CA MET A 157 -18.87 -7.71 1.95
C MET A 157 -18.91 -8.64 3.16
N GLY A 158 -19.63 -8.26 4.22
CA GLY A 158 -19.80 -9.10 5.41
C GLY A 158 -18.57 -9.17 6.31
N MET A 159 -17.64 -8.23 6.16
CA MET A 159 -16.45 -8.09 7.00
C MET A 159 -16.80 -8.00 8.49
N ARG A 160 -16.25 -8.93 9.28
CA ARG A 160 -16.45 -9.06 10.74
C ARG A 160 -15.14 -9.10 11.53
N GLN A 161 -14.04 -8.71 10.88
CA GLN A 161 -12.70 -8.82 11.45
C GLN A 161 -12.35 -7.61 12.32
N VAL A 162 -11.58 -7.85 13.38
CA VAL A 162 -11.01 -6.80 14.23
C VAL A 162 -9.63 -6.45 13.68
N TYR A 163 -9.46 -5.19 13.30
CA TYR A 163 -8.19 -4.67 12.77
C TYR A 163 -7.48 -3.90 13.86
N ARG A 164 -6.56 -4.55 14.56
CA ARG A 164 -5.61 -3.88 15.46
C ARG A 164 -4.44 -3.38 14.62
N ASP A 165 -4.01 -2.14 14.87
CA ASP A 165 -2.85 -1.48 14.26
C ASP A 165 -2.90 -1.22 12.74
N ALA A 166 -3.85 -1.81 12.01
CA ALA A 166 -4.03 -1.56 10.59
C ALA A 166 -4.47 -0.11 10.30
N VAL A 167 -4.02 0.41 9.16
CA VAL A 167 -4.42 1.73 8.69
C VAL A 167 -5.85 1.68 8.15
N SER A 168 -6.72 2.49 8.74
CA SER A 168 -8.07 2.72 8.23
C SER A 168 -8.01 3.69 7.05
N PRO A 169 -8.33 3.28 5.80
CA PRO A 169 -8.07 4.10 4.62
C PRO A 169 -9.24 5.06 4.31
N LEU A 170 -10.01 5.45 5.33
CA LEU A 170 -11.11 6.38 5.14
C LEU A 170 -10.55 7.73 4.67
N SER A 171 -11.00 8.24 3.54
CA SER A 171 -10.66 9.59 3.06
C SER A 171 -11.54 10.65 3.73
N ARG A 172 -12.77 10.28 4.09
CA ARG A 172 -13.74 11.14 4.80
C ARG A 172 -14.53 10.30 5.79
N LYS A 173 -14.96 10.93 6.88
CA LYS A 173 -15.88 10.35 7.86
C LYS A 173 -16.82 11.43 8.39
N GLU A 174 -18.09 11.32 8.07
CA GLU A 174 -19.12 12.28 8.45
C GLU A 174 -20.24 11.62 9.22
N LYS A 175 -20.61 12.21 10.36
CA LYS A 175 -21.74 11.71 11.15
C LYS A 175 -23.04 11.98 10.41
N ILE A 176 -23.80 10.94 10.13
CA ILE A 176 -25.16 11.06 9.59
C ILE A 176 -26.09 11.20 10.78
N THR A 177 -26.82 12.31 10.85
CA THR A 177 -28.01 12.42 11.70
C THR A 177 -29.15 11.70 10.97
N PRO A 178 -29.66 10.57 11.49
CA PRO A 178 -30.78 9.90 10.85
C PRO A 178 -32.00 10.84 10.89
N TYR A 179 -32.45 11.30 9.71
CA TYR A 179 -33.69 12.05 9.59
C TYR A 179 -34.84 11.05 9.73
N ARG A 180 -35.71 11.24 10.73
CA ARG A 180 -36.98 10.51 10.84
C ARG A 180 -38.13 11.50 10.74
N GLU A 181 -38.92 11.35 9.69
CA GLU A 181 -40.22 12.00 9.60
C GLU A 181 -41.13 11.49 10.74
N GLY A 182 -41.49 12.40 11.65
CA GLY A 182 -42.74 12.32 12.41
C GLY A 182 -42.88 11.30 13.55
N LYS A 183 -41.85 10.54 13.94
CA LYS A 183 -41.91 9.68 15.14
C LYS A 183 -40.74 9.97 16.06
N GLY A 184 -41.06 10.51 17.23
CA GLY A 184 -40.13 11.00 18.26
C GLY A 184 -39.04 9.99 18.69
N PRO A 185 -38.13 10.42 19.58
CA PRO A 185 -36.90 9.69 19.85
C PRO A 185 -37.21 8.30 20.44
N LYS A 186 -36.93 7.24 19.69
CA LYS A 186 -36.48 5.99 20.34
C LYS A 186 -35.00 6.18 20.59
N GLU A 187 -34.56 5.92 21.82
CA GLU A 187 -33.16 5.86 22.22
C GLU A 187 -32.42 4.87 21.30
N ASN A 188 -31.92 5.37 20.18
CA ASN A 188 -31.13 4.59 19.25
C ASN A 188 -29.69 4.99 19.51
N ASN A 189 -28.99 4.17 20.30
CA ASN A 189 -27.60 4.43 20.70
C ASN A 189 -26.60 4.24 19.53
N ALA A 190 -27.08 3.86 18.35
CA ALA A 190 -26.26 3.70 17.16
C ALA A 190 -25.96 5.06 16.52
N THR A 191 -24.67 5.40 16.42
CA THR A 191 -24.21 6.54 15.60
C THR A 191 -23.88 6.07 14.19
N LEU A 192 -24.51 6.65 13.18
CA LEU A 192 -24.26 6.35 11.78
C LEU A 192 -23.22 7.31 11.20
N TYR A 193 -22.37 6.80 10.31
CA TYR A 193 -21.37 7.60 9.59
C TYR A 193 -21.42 7.30 8.09
N ALA A 194 -21.32 8.35 7.28
CA ALA A 194 -20.93 8.27 5.88
C ALA A 194 -19.40 8.26 5.83
N ILE A 195 -18.82 7.38 5.02
CA ILE A 195 -17.37 7.29 4.84
C ILE A 195 -17.04 7.26 3.35
N ASP A 196 -15.94 7.92 3.00
CA ASP A 196 -15.37 7.82 1.66
C ASP A 196 -14.14 6.93 1.76
N VAL A 197 -13.98 5.99 0.83
CA VAL A 197 -12.84 5.07 0.77
C VAL A 197 -12.30 5.01 -0.66
N PRO A 198 -10.97 4.84 -0.83
CA PRO A 198 -10.39 4.52 -2.13
C PRO A 198 -11.07 3.32 -2.77
N GLU A 199 -11.52 3.47 -4.01
CA GLU A 199 -12.20 2.40 -4.76
C GLU A 199 -11.33 1.14 -4.86
N GLU A 200 -10.01 1.31 -4.97
CA GLU A 200 -9.02 0.23 -5.06
C GLU A 200 -8.96 -0.67 -3.80
N LEU A 201 -9.50 -0.18 -2.69
CA LEU A 201 -9.59 -0.89 -1.41
C LEU A 201 -10.96 -1.50 -1.14
N VAL A 202 -11.91 -1.39 -2.08
CA VAL A 202 -13.23 -2.02 -1.99
C VAL A 202 -13.22 -3.32 -2.79
N GLY A 203 -13.58 -4.42 -2.15
CA GLY A 203 -13.67 -5.72 -2.80
C GLY A 203 -14.75 -5.75 -3.89
N ARG A 204 -14.48 -6.49 -4.97
CA ARG A 204 -15.35 -6.54 -6.16
C ARG A 204 -16.82 -6.84 -5.85
N HIS A 205 -17.09 -7.79 -4.94
CA HIS A 205 -18.47 -8.13 -4.60
C HIS A 205 -19.20 -6.98 -3.90
N LEU A 206 -18.49 -6.23 -3.04
CA LEU A 206 -19.05 -5.06 -2.39
C LEU A 206 -19.28 -3.93 -3.41
N GLN A 207 -18.33 -3.72 -4.34
CA GLN A 207 -18.48 -2.76 -5.45
C GLN A 207 -19.74 -3.06 -6.28
N GLU A 208 -19.92 -4.32 -6.71
CA GLU A 208 -21.08 -4.76 -7.51
C GLU A 208 -22.42 -4.55 -6.77
N ARG A 209 -22.45 -4.75 -5.45
CA ARG A 209 -23.64 -4.53 -4.63
C ARG A 209 -23.92 -3.07 -4.32
N MET A 210 -22.88 -2.22 -4.39
CA MET A 210 -22.95 -0.78 -4.15
C MET A 210 -23.02 0.01 -5.47
N ALA A 211 -23.64 -0.53 -6.52
CA ALA A 211 -23.74 0.12 -7.84
C ALA A 211 -24.38 1.53 -7.82
N SER A 212 -25.09 1.91 -6.75
CA SER A 212 -25.65 3.24 -6.52
C SER A 212 -24.80 4.17 -5.65
N ALA A 213 -23.63 3.72 -5.17
CA ALA A 213 -22.70 4.55 -4.43
C ALA A 213 -22.13 5.65 -5.34
N LYS A 214 -22.06 6.88 -4.83
CA LYS A 214 -21.46 8.00 -5.57
C LYS A 214 -19.96 7.76 -5.67
N ILE A 215 -19.45 7.57 -6.88
CA ILE A 215 -18.01 7.48 -7.15
C ILE A 215 -17.52 8.89 -7.44
N GLU A 216 -16.90 9.54 -6.46
CA GLU A 216 -16.20 10.81 -6.67
C GLU A 216 -14.78 10.52 -7.17
N ARG A 217 -14.49 10.81 -8.45
CA ARG A 217 -13.14 10.67 -9.01
C ARG A 217 -12.31 11.89 -8.63
N GLN A 218 -11.19 11.70 -7.95
CA GLN A 218 -10.21 12.76 -7.74
C GLN A 218 -9.67 13.24 -9.10
N GLY A 219 -10.06 14.44 -9.52
CA GLY A 219 -9.66 15.04 -10.80
C GLY A 219 -10.74 15.88 -11.47
N GLU A 220 -12.01 15.75 -11.09
CA GLU A 220 -13.05 16.68 -11.51
C GLU A 220 -13.03 17.91 -10.60
N GLY A 221 -12.37 18.95 -11.11
CA GLY A 221 -12.21 20.23 -10.43
C GLY A 221 -13.54 20.79 -9.95
N ARG A 222 -13.51 21.31 -8.72
CA ARG A 222 -14.38 22.40 -8.28
C ARG A 222 -14.35 23.51 -9.33
N ASN A 223 -15.35 23.58 -10.20
CA ASN A 223 -15.64 24.75 -11.03
C ASN A 223 -17.14 24.84 -11.34
N GLY A 224 -17.81 25.76 -10.63
CA GLY A 224 -19.10 26.40 -10.96
C GLY A 224 -20.35 25.52 -10.90
N LYS A 225 -21.45 25.84 -10.22
CA LYS A 225 -22.04 27.08 -9.69
C LYS A 225 -22.88 26.63 -8.46
N GLY A 226 -22.86 27.30 -7.32
CA GLY A 226 -23.37 28.65 -7.14
C GLY A 226 -24.90 28.64 -7.19
N LEU A 227 -25.55 28.42 -6.04
CA LEU A 227 -26.97 28.69 -5.81
C LEU A 227 -27.31 30.14 -6.20
N ALA A 228 -28.41 30.37 -6.95
CA ALA A 228 -29.52 31.24 -6.55
C ALA A 228 -30.51 31.51 -7.71
N SER A 229 -31.81 31.48 -7.34
CA SER A 229 -32.99 32.09 -8.00
C SER A 229 -33.49 31.38 -9.28
N LEU A 230 -34.79 31.08 -9.48
CA LEU A 230 -36.02 31.54 -8.86
C LEU A 230 -37.04 30.39 -8.76
N LEU A 231 -37.71 30.31 -7.60
CA LEU A 231 -39.09 29.88 -7.49
C LEU A 231 -39.94 31.15 -7.31
N GLN A 232 -41.13 31.12 -7.92
CA GLN A 232 -42.32 31.97 -7.72
C GLN A 232 -42.43 33.28 -8.52
N SER A 233 -43.36 33.27 -9.47
CA SER A 233 -44.64 33.98 -9.25
C SER A 233 -45.80 33.19 -9.86
N ASN A 234 -46.78 32.88 -9.03
CA ASN A 234 -48.16 32.60 -9.44
C ASN A 234 -48.87 33.96 -9.52
N SER A 235 -49.44 34.28 -10.68
CA SER A 235 -50.71 34.99 -10.93
C SER A 235 -50.82 35.22 -12.43
#